data_AF-A0A520I4I7-F1
#
_entry.id   AF-A0A520I4I7-F1
#
_cell.length_a   1.000
_cell.length_b   1.000
_cell.length_c   1.000
_cell.angle_alpha   90.00
_cell.angle_beta   90.00
_cell.angle_gamma   90.00
#
_symmetry.space_group_name_H-M   'P 1'
#
loop_
_entity.id
_entity.type
_entity.pdbx_description
1 polymer ?
#
loop_
_entity_poly.entity_id
_entity_poly.type
_entity_poly.pdbx_seq_one_letter_code
_entity_poly.pdbx_strand_id
1 'polypeptide(L)'
;MTEQPWIAIDAMGGDEGLAVMLAGVARARRAFEGSRFLLVGDEAAIREALVAHPNLSQNAEVVHAPEVVGPSEKPSQAIRRAKRTSMGVAIDLVK
;
A
#
# COMPACT_ATOMS: atom_id res chain seq x y z
N MET A 1 -3.38 2.50 -27.03
CA MET A 1 -3.34 3.05 -25.66
C MET A 1 -2.51 2.09 -24.84
N THR A 2 -1.33 2.50 -24.37
CA THR A 2 -0.60 1.71 -23.39
C THR A 2 -1.36 1.80 -22.07
N GLU A 3 -1.89 0.68 -21.58
CA GLU A 3 -2.57 0.66 -20.28
C GLU A 3 -1.61 1.15 -19.20
N GLN A 4 -2.12 2.01 -18.31
CA GLN A 4 -1.40 2.43 -17.11
C GLN A 4 -1.79 1.44 -16.00
N PRO A 5 -0.92 0.47 -15.64
CA PRO A 5 -1.29 -0.53 -14.66
C PRO A 5 -1.44 0.12 -13.28
N TRP A 6 -2.44 -0.35 -12.54
CA TRP A 6 -2.60 -0.05 -11.13
C TRP A 6 -1.98 -1.15 -10.29
N ILE A 7 -1.17 -0.76 -9.32
CA ILE A 7 -0.49 -1.67 -8.40
C ILE A 7 -0.97 -1.37 -6.98
N ALA A 8 -1.68 -2.31 -6.38
CA ALA A 8 -2.05 -2.23 -4.97
C ALA A 8 -0.87 -2.63 -4.08
N ILE A 9 -0.59 -1.81 -3.07
CA ILE A 9 0.51 -1.98 -2.12
C ILE A 9 -0.07 -2.01 -0.72
N ASP A 10 0.16 -3.10 0.01
CA ASP A 10 0.06 -3.09 1.47
C ASP A 10 1.18 -2.21 2.02
N ALA A 11 0.84 -0.99 2.43
CA ALA A 11 1.81 0.00 2.90
C ALA A 11 2.19 -0.21 4.37
N MET A 12 1.47 -1.09 5.09
CA MET A 12 1.67 -1.32 6.52
C MET A 12 2.48 -2.58 6.82
N GLY A 13 2.72 -3.40 5.80
CA GLY A 13 3.52 -4.62 5.91
C GLY A 13 5.03 -4.38 5.83
N GLY A 14 5.80 -5.37 6.29
CA GLY A 14 7.26 -5.39 6.22
C GLY A 14 7.93 -5.01 7.55
N ASP A 15 9.10 -5.61 7.79
CA ASP A 15 9.82 -5.48 9.06
C ASP A 15 10.29 -4.05 9.33
N GLU A 16 10.60 -3.29 8.28
CA GLU A 16 11.01 -1.89 8.36
C GLU A 16 9.87 -0.88 8.14
N GLY A 17 8.65 -1.39 7.92
CA GLY A 17 7.41 -0.64 7.93
C GLY A 17 7.25 0.40 6.79
N LEU A 18 6.37 1.37 7.08
CA LEU A 18 5.81 2.31 6.10
C LEU A 18 6.87 3.14 5.35
N ALA A 19 7.91 3.60 6.05
CA ALA A 19 8.93 4.47 5.46
C ALA A 19 9.71 3.76 4.33
N VAL A 20 10.14 2.52 4.57
CA VAL A 20 10.87 1.72 3.58
C VAL A 20 9.93 1.33 2.43
N MET A 21 8.68 0.97 2.74
CA MET A 21 7.68 0.66 1.72
C MET A 21 7.46 1.84 0.77
N LEU A 22 7.19 3.05 1.28
CA LEU A 22 6.96 4.21 0.41
C LEU A 22 8.22 4.63 -0.36
N ALA A 23 9.41 4.52 0.23
CA ALA A 23 10.66 4.77 -0.50
C ALA A 23 10.84 3.80 -1.69
N GLY A 24 10.53 2.51 -1.48
CA GLY A 24 10.54 1.49 -2.52
C GLY A 24 9.54 1.77 -3.64
N VAL A 25 8.30 2.12 -3.29
CA VAL A 25 7.27 2.47 -4.28
C VAL A 25 7.62 3.76 -5.03
N ALA A 26 8.15 4.78 -4.34
CA ALA A 26 8.58 6.02 -4.97
C ALA A 26 9.73 5.79 -5.96
N ARG A 27 10.64 4.86 -5.67
CA ARG A 27 11.67 4.40 -6.60
C ARG A 27 11.05 3.65 -7.79
N ALA A 28 10.12 2.75 -7.56
CA ALA A 28 9.42 2.02 -8.63
C ALA A 28 8.68 2.99 -9.58
N ARG A 29 8.01 4.02 -9.03
CA ARG A 29 7.33 5.05 -9.85
C ARG A 29 8.28 5.81 -10.77
N ARG A 30 9.55 6.00 -10.39
CA ARG A 30 10.56 6.63 -11.28
C ARG A 30 11.01 5.69 -12.40
N ALA A 31 11.08 4.39 -12.14
CA ALA A 31 11.46 3.39 -13.14
C ALA A 31 10.32 3.07 -14.12
N PHE A 32 9.06 3.18 -13.67
CA PHE A 32 7.87 2.83 -14.43
C PHE A 32 6.88 3.99 -14.44
N GLU A 33 7.11 4.96 -15.33
CA GLU A 33 6.35 6.22 -15.30
C GLU A 33 4.87 6.09 -15.67
N GLY A 34 4.50 4.99 -16.34
CA GLY A 34 3.11 4.65 -16.66
C GLY A 34 2.34 3.97 -15.53
N SER A 35 2.97 3.63 -14.41
CA SER A 35 2.30 2.93 -13.31
C SER A 35 1.63 3.88 -12.32
N ARG A 36 0.45 3.48 -11.84
CA ARG A 36 -0.27 4.13 -10.74
C ARG A 36 -0.34 3.19 -9.53
N PHE A 37 -0.47 3.76 -8.34
CA PHE A 37 -0.37 2.99 -7.09
C PHE A 37 -1.59 3.19 -6.20
N LEU A 38 -2.07 2.10 -5.59
CA LEU A 38 -3.04 2.15 -4.48
C LEU A 38 -2.27 1.82 -3.21
N LEU A 39 -2.11 2.80 -2.32
CA LEU A 39 -1.41 2.63 -1.05
C LEU A 39 -2.44 2.32 0.04
N VAL A 40 -2.39 1.11 0.58
CA VAL A 40 -3.43 0.58 1.47
C VAL A 40 -2.93 0.53 2.90
N GLY A 41 -3.67 1.14 3.83
CA GLY A 41 -3.28 1.17 5.25
C GLY A 41 -3.87 2.33 6.07
N ASP A 42 -3.17 2.69 7.14
CA ASP A 42 -3.52 3.88 7.93
C ASP A 42 -3.36 5.13 7.05
N GLU A 43 -4.48 5.79 6.76
CA GLU A 43 -4.50 6.90 5.81
C GLU A 43 -3.72 8.10 6.33
N ALA A 44 -3.79 8.39 7.62
CA ALA A 44 -3.08 9.51 8.21
C ALA A 44 -1.57 9.29 8.14
N ALA A 45 -1.11 8.10 8.53
CA ALA A 45 0.31 7.74 8.48
C ALA A 45 0.84 7.76 7.04
N ILE A 46 0.09 7.19 6.08
CA ILE A 46 0.48 7.19 4.66
C ILE A 46 0.57 8.61 4.11
N ARG A 47 -0.43 9.47 4.39
CA ARG A 47 -0.44 10.85 3.90
C ARG A 47 0.71 11.68 4.45
N GLU A 48 1.03 11.51 5.73
CA GLU A 48 2.18 12.16 6.35
C GLU A 48 3.49 11.72 5.68
N ALA A 49 3.70 10.42 5.52
CA ALA A 49 4.91 9.89 4.90
C ALA A 49 5.05 10.26 3.41
N LEU A 50 3.93 10.43 2.69
CA LEU A 50 3.92 10.86 1.29
C LEU A 50 4.46 12.28 1.07
N VAL A 51 4.51 13.14 2.10
CA VAL A 51 5.09 14.49 2.00
C VAL A 51 6.55 14.43 1.52
N ALA A 52 7.30 13.39 1.89
CA ALA A 52 8.68 13.18 1.47
C ALA A 52 8.81 12.64 0.02
N HIS A 53 7.71 12.26 -0.63
CA HIS A 53 7.70 11.56 -1.92
C HIS A 53 6.74 12.21 -2.94
N PRO A 54 7.01 13.46 -3.39
CA PRO A 54 6.10 14.19 -4.29
C PRO A 54 5.85 13.48 -5.64
N ASN A 55 6.82 12.70 -6.13
CA ASN A 55 6.63 11.93 -7.36
C ASN A 55 5.63 10.78 -7.17
N LEU A 56 5.54 10.23 -5.96
CA LEU A 56 4.59 9.17 -5.64
C LEU A 56 3.22 9.77 -5.31
N SER A 57 3.17 10.86 -4.54
CA SER A 57 1.91 11.48 -4.11
C SER A 57 1.01 11.92 -5.28
N GLN A 58 1.60 12.34 -6.41
CA GLN A 58 0.88 12.71 -7.63
C GLN A 58 0.38 11.51 -8.44
N ASN A 59 0.84 10.31 -8.13
CA ASN A 59 0.62 9.09 -8.91
C ASN A 59 0.07 7.93 -8.06
N ALA A 60 -0.38 8.23 -6.85
CA ALA A 60 -0.92 7.27 -5.91
C ALA A 60 -2.26 7.74 -5.34
N GLU A 61 -3.13 6.78 -5.07
CA GLU A 61 -4.34 6.98 -4.27
C GLU A 61 -4.17 6.22 -2.95
N VAL A 62 -4.67 6.81 -1.86
CA VAL A 62 -4.61 6.19 -0.52
C VAL A 62 -5.94 5.52 -0.24
N VAL A 63 -5.90 4.24 0.10
CA VAL A 63 -7.08 3.44 0.49
C VAL A 63 -6.96 3.10 1.96
N HIS A 64 -7.87 3.62 2.78
CA HIS A 64 -7.82 3.37 4.20
C HIS A 64 -8.13 1.91 4.55
N ALA A 65 -7.27 1.31 5.36
CA ALA A 65 -7.53 0.06 6.05
C ALA A 65 -7.19 0.23 7.54
N PRO A 66 -8.13 -0.01 8.46
CA PRO A 66 -7.94 0.29 9.88
C PRO A 66 -7.12 -0.77 10.63
N GLU A 67 -6.79 -1.89 10.01
CA GLU A 67 -6.12 -3.01 10.68
C GLU A 67 -4.89 -3.49 9.89
N VAL A 68 -3.97 -4.12 10.63
CA VAL A 68 -2.78 -4.77 10.08
C VAL A 68 -2.74 -6.22 10.58
N VAL A 69 -2.16 -7.12 9.78
CA VAL A 69 -1.89 -8.50 10.21
C VAL A 69 -0.65 -8.49 11.08
N GLY A 70 -0.75 -9.01 12.31
CA GLY A 70 0.40 -9.04 13.22
C GLY A 70 1.43 -10.11 12.83
N PRO A 71 2.73 -9.94 13.19
CA PRO A 71 3.81 -10.87 12.81
C PRO A 71 3.66 -12.28 13.41
N SER A 72 2.87 -12.43 14.48
CA SER A 72 2.58 -13.71 15.13
C SER A 72 1.10 -14.13 15.00
N GLU A 73 0.34 -13.43 14.15
CA GLU A 73 -1.07 -13.74 13.95
C GLU A 73 -1.23 -15.05 13.17
N LYS A 74 -2.16 -15.91 13.61
CA LYS A 74 -2.45 -17.14 12.90
C LYS A 74 -3.09 -16.83 11.54
N PRO A 75 -2.73 -17.50 10.43
CA PRO A 75 -3.33 -17.24 9.12
C PRO A 75 -4.85 -17.31 9.11
N SER A 76 -5.45 -18.23 9.86
CA SER A 76 -6.92 -18.34 9.98
C SER A 76 -7.58 -17.12 10.62
N GLN A 77 -6.92 -16.45 11.56
CA GLN A 77 -7.40 -15.22 12.18
C GLN A 77 -7.25 -14.04 11.21
N ALA A 78 -6.11 -13.95 10.53
CA ALA A 78 -5.85 -12.92 9.53
C ALA A 78 -6.87 -12.97 8.37
N ILE A 79 -7.17 -14.17 7.86
CA ILE A 79 -8.18 -14.38 6.81
C ILE A 79 -9.57 -13.93 7.27
N ARG A 80 -9.96 -14.23 8.51
CA ARG A 80 -11.27 -13.81 9.06
C ARG A 80 -11.42 -12.28 9.10
N ARG A 81 -10.31 -11.56 9.25
CA ARG A 81 -10.26 -10.09 9.32
C ARG A 81 -9.86 -9.43 7.99
N ALA A 82 -9.67 -10.21 6.91
CA ALA A 82 -9.10 -9.72 5.66
C ALA A 82 -9.81 -8.48 5.08
N LYS A 83 -11.12 -8.36 5.26
CA LYS A 83 -11.90 -7.19 4.80
C LYS A 83 -11.50 -5.86 5.44
N ARG A 84 -10.72 -5.89 6.53
CA ARG A 84 -10.31 -4.72 7.32
C ARG A 84 -8.79 -4.57 7.41
N THR A 85 -8.03 -5.60 7.09
CA THR A 85 -6.56 -5.54 7.14
C THR A 85 -6.00 -4.91 5.86
N SER A 86 -4.91 -4.16 5.96
CA SER A 86 -4.24 -3.54 4.81
C SER A 86 -3.92 -4.54 3.70
N MET A 87 -3.36 -5.69 4.06
CA MET A 87 -3.09 -6.80 3.15
C MET A 87 -4.36 -7.32 2.46
N GLY A 88 -5.44 -7.56 3.21
CA GLY A 88 -6.66 -8.13 2.65
C GLY A 88 -7.40 -7.13 1.76
N VAL A 89 -7.43 -5.85 2.14
CA VAL A 89 -7.96 -4.77 1.29
C VAL A 89 -7.14 -4.62 0.01
N ALA A 90 -5.81 -4.68 0.08
CA ALA A 90 -4.96 -4.64 -1.12
C ALA A 90 -5.24 -5.79 -2.10
N ILE A 91 -5.46 -7.01 -1.58
CA ILE A 91 -5.86 -8.17 -2.39
C ILE A 91 -7.25 -7.96 -2.99
N ASP A 92 -8.21 -7.42 -2.23
CA ASP A 92 -9.58 -7.19 -2.72
C ASP A 92 -9.64 -6.16 -3.85
N LEU A 93 -8.70 -5.20 -3.92
CA LEU A 93 -8.63 -4.18 -4.98
C LEU A 93 -8.21 -4.73 -6.35
N VAL A 94 -7.66 -5.94 -6.42
CA VAL A 94 -7.11 -6.55 -7.65
C VAL A 94 -7.80 -7.85 -8.03
N LYS A 95 -8.96 -8.14 -7.45
CA LYS A 95 -9.81 -9.30 -7.79
C LYS A 95 -10.58 -9.11 -9.09
#